data_AF-A0A376M7X3-F1
#
_entry.id   AF-A0A376M7X3-F1
#
_cell.length_a   1.000
_cell.length_b   1.000
_cell.length_c   1.000
_cell.angle_alpha   90.00
_cell.angle_beta   90.00
_cell.angle_gamma   90.00
#
_symmetry.space_group_name_H-M   'P 1'
#
loop_
_entity.id
_entity.type
_entity.pdbx_description
1 polymer ?
#
loop_
_entity_poly.entity_id
_entity_poly.type
_entity_poly.pdbx_seq_one_letter_code
_entity_poly.pdbx_strand_id
1 'polypeptide(L)'
;MNTTPSQRLGFLHHIRLVPLFACILGGILVLFALSSALAGYFLWQADRDQRDVTAEIEIRTGLANSSDFLRSARINMIQAGAASRIAEMEAMKRNIAQTESEIKQSQQGYRAYQNRSVKTPADEALDTELNQRFQAYITGMQPMLKYAKNGMFEAIINHESEQIRPLDNAYTDILSKAVKIRSTRANQLAELAHQRTRLGGMFMIGAFVLALVMTLITFIVLRRIVIRPLQHAAQRIEKIASGDLTMNDEPAGRNEIGRLSRHL
;
A
#
# COMPACT_ATOMS: atom_id res chain seq x y z
N MET A 1 -12.63 70.74 29.01
CA MET A 1 -11.50 70.21 28.23
C MET A 1 -11.73 68.71 28.06
N ASN A 2 -12.33 68.30 26.94
CA ASN A 2 -12.58 66.88 26.65
C ASN A 2 -11.38 66.31 25.93
N THR A 3 -10.65 65.41 26.59
CA THR A 3 -9.58 64.62 25.99
C THR A 3 -10.18 63.52 25.13
N THR A 4 -10.11 63.67 23.81
CA THR A 4 -10.39 62.58 22.86
C THR A 4 -9.38 61.45 23.05
N PRO A 5 -9.82 60.18 23.20
CA PRO A 5 -8.90 59.07 23.37
C PRO A 5 -8.17 58.83 22.04
N SER A 6 -6.84 58.86 22.05
CA SER A 6 -6.04 58.47 20.90
C SER A 6 -6.32 56.99 20.60
N GLN A 7 -7.09 56.70 19.56
CA GLN A 7 -7.24 55.33 19.05
C GLN A 7 -5.86 54.85 18.59
N ARG A 8 -5.21 54.02 19.41
CA ARG A 8 -3.96 53.36 19.04
C ARG A 8 -4.25 52.38 17.91
N LEU A 9 -3.80 52.73 16.71
CA LEU A 9 -3.78 51.83 15.56
C LEU A 9 -3.01 50.56 15.92
N GLY A 10 -3.67 49.40 15.83
CA GLY A 10 -3.03 48.11 16.11
C GLY A 10 -1.95 47.78 15.07
N PHE A 11 -0.94 46.99 15.46
CA PHE A 11 0.23 46.57 14.65
C PHE A 11 -0.09 46.18 13.19
N LEU A 12 -1.26 45.58 12.97
CA LEU A 12 -1.76 45.17 11.64
C LEU A 12 -1.93 46.35 10.64
N HIS A 13 -2.10 47.59 11.10
CA HIS A 13 -2.24 48.78 10.25
C HIS A 13 -0.89 49.31 9.72
N HIS A 14 0.23 48.74 10.17
CA HIS A 14 1.58 49.11 9.72
C HIS A 14 2.19 48.11 8.74
N ILE A 15 1.53 46.98 8.49
CA ILE A 15 2.02 45.95 7.57
C ILE A 15 1.71 46.40 6.12
N ARG A 16 2.74 46.37 5.27
CA ARG A 16 2.61 46.63 3.83
C ARG A 16 1.86 45.48 3.14
N LEU A 17 0.96 45.80 2.23
CA LEU A 17 0.11 44.85 1.50
C LEU A 17 0.92 43.82 0.70
N VAL A 18 1.91 44.29 -0.06
CA VAL A 18 2.70 43.42 -0.95
C VAL A 18 3.45 42.30 -0.21
N PRO A 19 4.25 42.57 0.84
CA PRO A 19 4.92 41.50 1.58
C PRO A 19 3.93 40.61 2.36
N LEU A 20 2.78 41.14 2.78
CA LEU A 20 1.74 40.32 3.43
C LEU A 20 1.16 39.28 2.46
N PHE A 21 0.78 39.69 1.25
CA PHE A 21 0.33 38.75 0.22
C PHE A 21 1.41 37.74 -0.18
N ALA A 22 2.67 38.19 -0.32
CA ALA A 22 3.78 37.31 -0.65
C ALA A 22 4.03 36.25 0.45
N CYS A 23 3.96 36.63 1.73
CA CYS A 23 4.11 35.69 2.85
C CYS A 23 2.94 34.69 2.92
N ILE A 24 1.70 35.14 2.71
CA ILE A 24 0.52 34.27 2.72
C ILE A 24 0.60 33.27 1.56
N LEU A 25 0.82 33.76 0.33
CA LEU A 25 0.92 32.91 -0.86
C LEU A 25 2.10 31.94 -0.73
N GLY A 26 3.26 32.42 -0.28
CA GLY A 26 4.43 31.59 -0.02
C GLY A 26 4.18 30.53 1.04
N GLY A 27 3.51 30.87 2.13
CA GLY A 27 3.13 29.92 3.18
C GLY A 27 2.18 28.83 2.67
N ILE A 28 1.17 29.20 1.88
CA ILE A 28 0.25 28.25 1.24
C ILE A 28 0.99 27.33 0.27
N LEU A 29 1.89 27.88 -0.56
CA LEU A 29 2.69 27.09 -1.51
C LEU A 29 3.63 26.12 -0.81
N VAL A 30 4.28 26.54 0.28
CA VAL A 30 5.13 25.65 1.09
C VAL A 30 4.30 24.55 1.74
N LEU A 31 3.14 24.90 2.31
CA LEU A 31 2.25 23.92 2.92
C LEU A 31 1.72 22.92 1.88
N PHE A 32 1.37 23.40 0.70
CA PHE A 32 0.96 22.56 -0.42
C PHE A 32 2.10 21.62 -0.85
N ALA A 33 3.31 22.15 -1.07
CA ALA A 33 4.47 21.36 -1.45
C ALA A 33 4.81 20.28 -0.41
N LEU A 34 4.79 20.64 0.89
CA LEU A 34 5.01 19.69 1.99
C LEU A 34 3.92 18.63 2.04
N SER A 35 2.66 19.00 1.85
CA SER A 35 1.53 18.06 1.85
C SER A 35 1.61 17.09 0.67
N SER A 36 1.93 17.59 -0.52
CA SER A 36 2.15 16.75 -1.72
C SER A 36 3.34 15.82 -1.56
N ALA A 37 4.46 16.30 -0.99
CA ALA A 37 5.63 15.46 -0.73
C ALA A 37 5.32 14.36 0.29
N LEU A 38 4.61 14.69 1.37
CA LEU A 38 4.22 13.73 2.40
C LEU A 38 3.23 12.68 1.84
N ALA A 39 2.24 13.11 1.08
CA ALA A 39 1.29 12.22 0.41
C ALA A 39 2.01 11.28 -0.57
N GLY A 40 2.92 11.81 -1.38
CA GLY A 40 3.75 11.01 -2.29
C GLY A 40 4.62 9.99 -1.56
N TYR A 41 5.23 10.38 -0.43
CA TYR A 41 6.01 9.48 0.41
C TYR A 41 5.17 8.34 0.99
N PHE A 42 3.98 8.63 1.54
CA PHE A 42 3.10 7.59 2.08
C PHE A 42 2.53 6.66 1.00
N LEU A 43 2.22 7.18 -0.18
CA LEU A 43 1.80 6.35 -1.33
C LEU A 43 2.91 5.41 -1.77
N TRP A 44 4.14 5.92 -1.89
CA TRP A 44 5.30 5.10 -2.24
C TRP A 44 5.59 4.04 -1.18
N GLN A 45 5.47 4.39 0.11
CA GLN A 45 5.63 3.45 1.20
C GLN A 45 4.54 2.37 1.19
N ALA A 46 3.28 2.75 0.95
CA ALA A 46 2.17 1.80 0.85
C ALA A 46 2.33 0.85 -0.35
N ASP A 47 2.78 1.35 -1.51
CA ASP A 47 3.06 0.52 -2.68
C ASP A 47 4.17 -0.51 -2.39
N ARG A 48 5.23 -0.10 -1.69
CA ARG A 48 6.29 -1.02 -1.26
C ARG A 48 5.77 -2.08 -0.28
N ASP A 49 5.04 -1.67 0.75
CA ASP A 49 4.50 -2.60 1.75
C ASP A 49 3.52 -3.61 1.09
N GLN A 50 2.71 -3.15 0.13
CA GLN A 50 1.82 -4.03 -0.64
C GLN A 50 2.60 -5.02 -1.51
N ARG A 51 3.69 -4.59 -2.17
CA ARG A 51 4.56 -5.50 -2.95
C ARG A 51 5.19 -6.57 -2.07
N ASP A 52 5.64 -6.23 -0.86
CA ASP A 52 6.23 -7.18 0.08
C ASP A 52 5.20 -8.23 0.54
N VAL A 53 3.97 -7.80 0.86
CA VAL A 53 2.86 -8.71 1.21
C VAL A 53 2.53 -9.63 0.02
N THR A 54 2.39 -9.08 -1.18
CA THR A 54 2.08 -9.86 -2.39
C THR A 54 3.16 -10.88 -2.69
N ALA A 55 4.44 -10.49 -2.62
CA ALA A 55 5.56 -11.40 -2.84
C ALA A 55 5.57 -12.53 -1.81
N GLU A 56 5.29 -12.24 -0.54
CA GLU A 56 5.20 -13.27 0.50
C GLU A 56 4.03 -14.25 0.26
N ILE A 57 2.87 -13.73 -0.13
CA ILE A 57 1.69 -14.54 -0.49
C ILE A 57 1.97 -15.39 -1.71
N GLU A 58 2.62 -14.86 -2.74
CA GLU A 58 2.96 -15.58 -3.96
C GLU A 58 3.87 -16.77 -3.64
N ILE A 59 4.90 -16.57 -2.81
CA ILE A 59 5.81 -17.66 -2.47
C ILE A 59 5.12 -18.72 -1.59
N ARG A 60 4.30 -18.30 -0.62
CA ARG A 60 3.47 -19.23 0.17
C ARG A 60 2.55 -20.05 -0.72
N THR A 61 1.88 -19.39 -1.66
CA THR A 61 0.92 -20.01 -2.59
C THR A 61 1.63 -20.94 -3.55
N GLY A 62 2.78 -20.54 -4.10
CA GLY A 62 3.61 -21.39 -4.95
C GLY A 62 4.09 -22.66 -4.24
N LEU A 63 4.47 -22.55 -2.96
CA LEU A 63 4.84 -23.70 -2.14
C LEU A 63 3.62 -24.63 -1.87
N ALA A 64 2.47 -24.07 -1.52
CA ALA A 64 1.26 -24.87 -1.28
C ALA A 64 0.78 -25.58 -2.56
N ASN A 65 0.66 -24.83 -3.66
CA ASN A 65 0.30 -25.35 -4.97
C ASN A 65 1.28 -26.42 -5.46
N SER A 66 2.57 -26.28 -5.12
CA SER A 66 3.57 -27.29 -5.45
C SER A 66 3.21 -28.67 -4.89
N SER A 67 2.69 -28.72 -3.66
CA SER A 67 2.20 -29.98 -3.07
C SER A 67 0.91 -30.46 -3.71
N ASP A 68 -0.01 -29.55 -4.04
CA ASP A 68 -1.28 -29.92 -4.67
C ASP A 68 -1.07 -30.50 -6.06
N PHE A 69 -0.13 -29.96 -6.84
CA PHE A 69 0.27 -30.54 -8.11
C PHE A 69 0.83 -31.96 -7.97
N LEU A 70 1.62 -32.27 -6.94
CA LEU A 70 2.10 -33.65 -6.73
C LEU A 70 0.97 -34.60 -6.35
N ARG A 71 0.01 -34.13 -5.55
CA ARG A 71 -1.17 -34.93 -5.21
C ARG A 71 -2.05 -35.18 -6.43
N SER A 72 -2.26 -34.19 -7.28
CA SER A 72 -2.96 -34.34 -8.57
C SER A 72 -2.23 -35.31 -9.49
N ALA A 73 -0.90 -35.18 -9.62
CA ALA A 73 -0.08 -36.06 -10.44
C ALA A 73 -0.19 -37.53 -9.99
N ARG A 74 -0.21 -37.75 -8.68
CA ARG A 74 -0.40 -39.06 -8.07
C ARG A 74 -1.77 -39.67 -8.42
N ILE A 75 -2.84 -38.89 -8.31
CA ILE A 75 -4.19 -39.31 -8.70
C ILE A 75 -4.25 -39.62 -10.21
N ASN A 76 -3.66 -38.77 -11.05
CA ASN A 76 -3.60 -38.96 -12.49
C ASN A 76 -2.86 -40.24 -12.88
N MET A 77 -1.79 -40.63 -12.17
CA MET A 77 -1.13 -41.92 -12.39
C MET A 77 -2.03 -43.12 -12.07
N ILE A 78 -2.81 -43.06 -10.99
CA ILE A 78 -3.80 -44.11 -10.66
C ILE A 78 -4.86 -44.19 -11.75
N GLN A 79 -5.38 -43.05 -12.19
CA GLN A 79 -6.37 -42.98 -13.27
C GLN A 79 -5.81 -43.46 -14.61
N ALA A 80 -4.53 -43.19 -14.91
CA ALA A 80 -3.87 -43.72 -16.11
C ALA A 80 -3.81 -45.25 -16.09
N GLY A 81 -3.46 -45.85 -14.95
CA GLY A 81 -3.50 -47.31 -14.78
C GLY A 81 -4.90 -47.88 -14.91
N ALA A 82 -5.91 -47.22 -14.34
CA ALA A 82 -7.31 -47.64 -14.46
C ALA A 82 -7.81 -47.57 -15.91
N ALA A 83 -7.54 -46.46 -16.61
CA ALA A 83 -7.86 -46.30 -18.03
C ALA A 83 -7.19 -47.38 -18.89
N SER A 84 -5.95 -47.76 -18.56
CA SER A 84 -5.25 -48.86 -19.22
C SER A 84 -5.99 -50.19 -19.10
N ARG A 85 -6.51 -50.51 -17.90
CA ARG A 85 -7.27 -51.75 -17.65
C ARG A 85 -8.55 -51.88 -18.48
N ILE A 86 -9.21 -50.76 -18.76
CA ILE A 86 -10.45 -50.73 -19.56
C ILE A 86 -10.20 -50.38 -21.04
N ALA A 87 -8.95 -50.49 -21.50
CA ALA A 87 -8.53 -50.20 -22.87
C ALA A 87 -8.77 -48.75 -23.35
N GLU A 88 -8.92 -47.78 -22.44
CA GLU A 88 -9.04 -46.35 -22.75
C GLU A 88 -7.67 -45.67 -22.93
N MET A 89 -6.97 -46.04 -24.00
CA MET A 89 -5.59 -45.59 -24.25
C MET A 89 -5.44 -44.06 -24.37
N GLU A 90 -6.44 -43.37 -24.92
CA GLU A 90 -6.41 -41.90 -25.03
C GLU A 90 -6.56 -41.22 -23.67
N ALA A 91 -7.38 -41.76 -22.77
CA ALA A 91 -7.49 -41.26 -21.40
C ALA A 91 -6.18 -41.50 -20.63
N MET A 92 -5.59 -42.69 -20.80
CA MET A 92 -4.27 -43.03 -20.24
C MET A 92 -3.19 -42.03 -20.68
N LYS A 93 -3.07 -41.74 -21.98
CA LYS A 93 -2.09 -40.77 -22.50
C LYS A 93 -2.31 -39.37 -21.94
N ARG A 94 -3.55 -38.89 -21.86
CA ARG A 94 -3.88 -37.59 -21.27
C ARG A 94 -3.48 -37.50 -19.81
N ASN A 95 -3.80 -38.53 -19.01
CA ASN A 95 -3.46 -38.57 -17.59
C ASN A 95 -1.95 -38.58 -17.36
N ILE A 96 -1.18 -39.31 -18.19
CA ILE A 96 0.29 -39.31 -18.14
C ILE A 96 0.85 -37.94 -18.50
N ALA A 97 0.36 -37.31 -19.57
CA ALA A 97 0.80 -35.98 -19.98
C ALA A 97 0.52 -34.93 -18.89
N GLN A 98 -0.66 -35.00 -18.27
CA GLN A 98 -1.04 -34.15 -17.16
C GLN A 98 -0.12 -34.37 -15.94
N THR A 99 0.16 -35.63 -15.59
CA THR A 99 1.10 -35.99 -14.52
C THR A 99 2.48 -35.34 -14.72
N GLU A 100 3.04 -35.45 -15.94
CA GLU A 100 4.36 -34.86 -16.25
C GLU A 100 4.34 -33.33 -16.18
N SER A 101 3.25 -32.71 -16.61
CA SER A 101 3.05 -31.26 -16.48
C SER A 101 2.99 -30.82 -15.02
N GLU A 102 2.19 -31.51 -14.20
CA GLU A 102 2.00 -31.21 -12.78
C GLU A 102 3.29 -31.42 -11.98
N ILE A 103 4.08 -32.46 -12.27
CA ILE A 103 5.41 -32.63 -11.65
C ILE A 103 6.32 -31.44 -11.98
N LYS A 104 6.32 -30.94 -13.22
CA LYS A 104 7.09 -29.76 -13.61
C LYS A 104 6.60 -28.49 -12.89
N GLN A 105 5.29 -28.28 -12.83
CA GLN A 105 4.69 -27.14 -12.14
C GLN A 105 5.00 -27.17 -10.63
N SER A 106 4.95 -28.35 -10.03
CA SER A 106 5.36 -28.56 -8.64
C SER A 106 6.82 -28.14 -8.40
N GLN A 107 7.74 -28.60 -9.25
CA GLN A 107 9.15 -28.24 -9.15
C GLN A 107 9.37 -26.73 -9.34
N GLN A 108 8.62 -26.08 -10.22
CA GLN A 108 8.70 -24.63 -10.42
C GLN A 108 8.23 -23.87 -9.17
N GLY A 109 7.07 -24.22 -8.62
CA GLY A 109 6.57 -23.60 -7.38
C GLY A 109 7.53 -23.79 -6.20
N TYR A 110 8.13 -24.99 -6.10
CA TYR A 110 9.13 -25.27 -5.08
C TYR A 110 10.44 -24.48 -5.28
N ARG A 111 10.91 -24.34 -6.53
CA ARG A 111 12.09 -23.50 -6.84
C ARG A 111 11.87 -22.03 -6.49
N ALA A 112 10.67 -21.49 -6.73
CA ALA A 112 10.33 -20.13 -6.31
C ALA A 112 10.45 -19.98 -4.78
N TYR A 113 10.01 -20.99 -4.02
CA TYR A 113 10.21 -21.04 -2.57
C TYR A 113 11.70 -21.08 -2.17
N GLN A 114 12.52 -21.88 -2.85
CA GLN A 114 13.96 -21.99 -2.54
C GLN A 114 14.74 -20.71 -2.87
N ASN A 115 14.35 -20.03 -3.94
CA ASN A 115 15.00 -18.82 -4.47
C ASN A 115 14.40 -17.53 -3.88
N ARG A 116 13.55 -17.63 -2.87
CA ARG A 116 12.98 -16.49 -2.16
C ARG A 116 14.07 -15.53 -1.69
N SER A 117 13.80 -14.24 -1.80
CA SER A 117 14.70 -13.17 -1.37
C SER A 117 14.86 -13.11 0.14
N VAL A 118 13.79 -13.37 0.90
CA VAL A 118 13.82 -13.32 2.36
C VAL A 118 13.74 -14.71 2.96
N LYS A 119 14.75 -15.05 3.76
CA LYS A 119 14.84 -16.29 4.54
C LYS A 119 15.01 -15.92 6.01
N THR A 120 14.02 -16.20 6.83
CA THR A 120 14.16 -16.02 8.28
C THR A 120 14.91 -17.22 8.87
N PRO A 121 15.51 -17.10 10.07
CA PRO A 121 16.15 -18.25 10.73
C PRO A 121 15.18 -19.44 10.93
N ALA A 122 13.90 -19.15 11.14
CA ALA A 122 12.86 -20.18 11.25
C ALA A 122 12.57 -20.86 9.90
N ASP A 123 12.67 -20.14 8.78
CA ASP A 123 12.54 -20.73 7.44
C ASP A 123 13.76 -21.59 7.10
N GLU A 124 14.97 -21.09 7.37
CA GLU A 124 16.22 -21.79 7.09
C GLU A 124 16.34 -23.09 7.88
N ALA A 125 15.83 -23.11 9.12
CA ALA A 125 15.77 -24.31 9.95
C ALA A 125 14.95 -25.44 9.31
N LEU A 126 13.96 -25.13 8.46
CA LEU A 126 13.12 -26.13 7.77
C LEU A 126 13.58 -26.42 6.34
N ASP A 127 14.34 -25.51 5.70
CA ASP A 127 14.70 -25.59 4.28
C ASP A 127 15.38 -26.92 3.92
N THR A 128 16.34 -27.37 4.74
CA THR A 128 17.09 -28.60 4.45
C THR A 128 16.19 -29.82 4.51
N GLU A 129 15.41 -29.99 5.58
CA GLU A 129 14.50 -31.14 5.71
C GLU A 129 13.40 -31.07 4.64
N LEU A 130 12.80 -29.90 4.42
CA LEU A 130 11.77 -29.72 3.39
C LEU A 130 12.28 -30.12 2.00
N ASN A 131 13.51 -29.74 1.64
CA ASN A 131 14.11 -30.12 0.37
C ASN A 131 14.37 -31.62 0.28
N GLN A 132 14.88 -32.24 1.35
CA GLN A 132 15.08 -33.69 1.39
C GLN A 132 13.75 -34.44 1.19
N ARG A 133 12.69 -34.04 1.90
CA ARG A 133 11.36 -34.67 1.78
C ARG A 133 10.75 -34.45 0.39
N PHE A 134 10.87 -33.24 -0.17
CA PHE A 134 10.41 -32.93 -1.51
C PHE A 134 11.10 -33.79 -2.57
N GLN A 135 12.44 -33.89 -2.53
CA GLN A 135 13.20 -34.72 -3.47
C GLN A 135 12.87 -36.20 -3.31
N ALA A 136 12.77 -36.69 -2.07
CA ALA A 136 12.37 -38.07 -1.81
C ALA A 136 10.99 -38.39 -2.40
N TYR A 137 10.02 -37.47 -2.27
CA TYR A 137 8.69 -37.64 -2.83
C TYR A 137 8.72 -37.66 -4.37
N ILE A 138 9.39 -36.70 -5.03
CA ILE A 138 9.55 -36.67 -6.49
C ILE A 138 10.22 -37.93 -7.01
N THR A 139 11.33 -38.35 -6.39
CA THR A 139 12.05 -39.57 -6.78
C THR A 139 11.18 -40.81 -6.57
N GLY A 140 10.44 -40.88 -5.47
CA GLY A 140 9.50 -41.96 -5.18
C GLY A 140 8.41 -42.10 -6.24
N MET A 141 7.96 -40.99 -6.83
CA MET A 141 6.94 -40.98 -7.90
C MET A 141 7.46 -41.50 -9.25
N GLN A 142 8.77 -41.57 -9.50
CA GLN A 142 9.30 -41.99 -10.81
C GLN A 142 8.96 -43.46 -11.17
N PRO A 143 9.12 -44.46 -10.27
CA PRO A 143 8.62 -45.81 -10.49
C PRO A 143 7.11 -45.83 -10.79
N MET A 144 6.32 -45.06 -10.03
CA MET A 144 4.87 -44.97 -10.21
C MET A 144 4.50 -44.46 -11.62
N LEU A 145 5.21 -43.44 -12.12
CA LEU A 145 5.02 -42.93 -13.48
C LEU A 145 5.40 -43.99 -14.54
N LYS A 146 6.46 -44.77 -14.29
CA LYS A 146 6.82 -45.89 -15.16
C LYS A 146 5.72 -46.94 -15.18
N TYR A 147 5.15 -47.31 -14.04
CA TYR A 147 4.04 -48.26 -13.98
C TYR A 147 2.80 -47.72 -14.72
N ALA A 148 2.47 -46.44 -14.51
CA ALA A 148 1.39 -45.77 -15.23
C ALA A 148 1.58 -45.82 -16.74
N LYS A 149 2.77 -45.50 -17.25
CA LYS A 149 3.11 -45.56 -18.69
C LYS A 149 2.99 -46.95 -19.30
N ASN A 150 3.19 -47.99 -18.50
CA ASN A 150 3.10 -49.38 -18.94
C ASN A 150 1.76 -50.05 -18.60
N GLY A 151 0.77 -49.30 -18.09
CA GLY A 151 -0.54 -49.85 -17.75
C GLY A 151 -0.55 -50.82 -16.56
N MET A 152 0.51 -50.82 -15.73
CA MET A 152 0.70 -51.77 -14.63
C MET A 152 -0.08 -51.33 -13.38
N PHE A 153 -1.42 -51.34 -13.44
CA PHE A 153 -2.29 -50.81 -12.39
C PHE A 153 -2.02 -51.40 -10.99
N GLU A 154 -1.88 -52.71 -10.86
CA GLU A 154 -1.62 -53.34 -9.56
C GLU A 154 -0.27 -52.90 -8.96
N ALA A 155 0.75 -52.71 -9.82
CA ALA A 155 2.04 -52.16 -9.38
C ALA A 155 1.91 -50.70 -8.91
N ILE A 156 1.05 -49.90 -9.55
CA ILE A 156 0.75 -48.53 -9.12
C ILE A 156 0.15 -48.56 -7.72
N ILE A 157 -0.89 -49.36 -7.47
CA ILE A 157 -1.59 -49.40 -6.17
C ILE A 157 -0.69 -49.91 -5.03
N ASN A 158 0.12 -50.94 -5.29
CA ASN A 158 1.06 -51.46 -4.30
C ASN A 158 2.14 -50.42 -3.96
N HIS A 159 2.79 -49.84 -4.98
CA HIS A 159 3.81 -48.82 -4.77
C HIS A 159 3.27 -47.55 -4.11
N GLU A 160 2.07 -47.14 -4.50
CA GLU A 160 1.32 -46.03 -3.92
C GLU A 160 1.09 -46.21 -2.42
N SER A 161 0.63 -47.38 -2.00
CA SER A 161 0.28 -47.65 -0.61
C SER A 161 1.51 -47.85 0.29
N GLU A 162 2.53 -48.58 -0.20
CA GLU A 162 3.72 -48.95 0.57
C GLU A 162 4.79 -47.85 0.59
N GLN A 163 4.96 -47.11 -0.50
CA GLN A 163 6.09 -46.17 -0.66
C GLN A 163 5.65 -44.72 -0.77
N ILE A 164 4.68 -44.41 -1.65
CA ILE A 164 4.33 -43.02 -1.95
C ILE A 164 3.58 -42.35 -0.79
N ARG A 165 2.61 -43.04 -0.20
CA ARG A 165 1.79 -42.46 0.87
C ARG A 165 2.60 -42.07 2.11
N PRO A 166 3.58 -42.87 2.60
CA PRO A 166 4.50 -42.42 3.64
C PRO A 166 5.32 -41.17 3.25
N LEU A 167 5.79 -41.09 2.00
CA LEU A 167 6.55 -39.94 1.50
C LEU A 167 5.70 -38.66 1.43
N ASP A 168 4.46 -38.76 0.94
CA ASP A 168 3.49 -37.65 0.91
C ASP A 168 3.19 -37.14 2.33
N ASN A 169 2.96 -38.04 3.29
CA ASN A 169 2.73 -37.67 4.68
C ASN A 169 3.95 -36.97 5.29
N ALA A 170 5.15 -37.51 5.08
CA ALA A 170 6.38 -36.94 5.61
C ALA A 170 6.70 -35.56 4.99
N TYR A 171 6.40 -35.38 3.71
CA TYR A 171 6.51 -34.08 3.04
C TYR A 171 5.45 -33.10 3.54
N THR A 172 4.20 -33.54 3.68
CA THR A 172 3.07 -32.70 4.13
C THR A 172 3.28 -32.18 5.56
N ASP A 173 3.84 -32.98 6.47
CA ASP A 173 4.15 -32.54 7.84
C ASP A 173 5.09 -31.31 7.85
N ILE A 174 6.22 -31.41 7.18
CA ILE A 174 7.21 -30.32 7.13
C ILE A 174 6.71 -29.13 6.29
N LEU A 175 5.99 -29.39 5.19
CA LEU A 175 5.38 -28.38 4.34
C LEU A 175 4.39 -27.51 5.13
N SER A 176 3.54 -28.14 5.96
CA SER A 176 2.54 -27.41 6.74
C SER A 176 3.19 -26.41 7.72
N LYS A 177 4.35 -26.78 8.30
CA LYS A 177 5.15 -25.92 9.17
C LYS A 177 5.72 -24.73 8.38
N ALA A 178 6.31 -24.99 7.21
CA ALA A 178 6.83 -23.94 6.34
C ALA A 178 5.72 -22.98 5.87
N VAL A 179 4.58 -23.49 5.40
CA VAL A 179 3.42 -22.67 4.99
C VAL A 179 2.89 -21.84 6.16
N LYS A 180 2.86 -22.39 7.39
CA LYS A 180 2.40 -21.68 8.59
C LYS A 180 3.31 -20.50 8.96
N ILE A 181 4.63 -20.68 8.92
CA ILE A 181 5.60 -19.60 9.18
C ILE A 181 5.36 -18.44 8.21
N ARG A 182 5.24 -18.76 6.91
CA ARG A 182 5.00 -17.74 5.89
C ARG A 182 3.64 -17.09 5.98
N SER A 183 2.60 -17.85 6.33
CA SER A 183 1.27 -17.27 6.57
C SER A 183 1.31 -16.28 7.74
N THR A 184 2.06 -16.61 8.80
CA THR A 184 2.23 -15.72 9.95
C THR A 184 2.96 -14.44 9.55
N ARG A 185 4.01 -14.57 8.74
CA ARG A 185 4.79 -13.44 8.20
C ARG A 185 3.95 -12.55 7.29
N ALA A 186 3.19 -13.12 6.35
CA ALA A 186 2.29 -12.36 5.47
C ALA A 186 1.26 -11.56 6.29
N ASN A 187 0.67 -12.18 7.32
CA ASN A 187 -0.27 -11.51 8.21
C ASN A 187 0.38 -10.37 9.00
N GLN A 188 1.62 -10.55 9.48
CA GLN A 188 2.37 -9.50 10.18
C GLN A 188 2.71 -8.33 9.25
N LEU A 189 3.14 -8.61 8.01
CA LEU A 189 3.40 -7.58 7.01
C LEU A 189 2.13 -6.80 6.65
N ALA A 190 1.00 -7.49 6.49
CA ALA A 190 -0.28 -6.86 6.23
C ALA A 190 -0.71 -5.95 7.40
N GLU A 191 -0.56 -6.40 8.64
CA GLU A 191 -0.89 -5.59 9.82
C GLU A 191 0.00 -4.35 9.94
N LEU A 192 1.31 -4.48 9.68
CA LEU A 192 2.23 -3.35 9.65
C LEU A 192 1.88 -2.35 8.54
N ALA A 193 1.50 -2.83 7.35
CA ALA A 193 1.04 -2.00 6.24
C ALA A 193 -0.24 -1.22 6.61
N HIS A 194 -1.18 -1.88 7.29
CA HIS A 194 -2.41 -1.24 7.79
C HIS A 194 -2.11 -0.15 8.83
N GLN A 195 -1.22 -0.41 9.79
CA GLN A 195 -0.82 0.58 10.80
C GLN A 195 -0.14 1.80 10.16
N ARG A 196 0.75 1.59 9.20
CA ARG A 196 1.43 2.68 8.47
C ARG A 196 0.47 3.51 7.63
N THR A 197 -0.45 2.84 6.93
CA THR A 197 -1.50 3.53 6.14
C THR A 197 -2.39 4.38 7.04
N ARG A 198 -2.77 3.87 8.22
CA ARG A 198 -3.57 4.62 9.20
C ARG A 198 -2.84 5.86 9.71
N LEU A 199 -1.55 5.74 10.04
CA LEU A 199 -0.73 6.90 10.44
C LEU A 199 -0.65 7.94 9.32
N GLY A 200 -0.42 7.51 8.08
CA GLY A 200 -0.42 8.41 6.90
C GLY A 200 -1.74 9.14 6.73
N GLY A 201 -2.87 8.44 6.90
CA GLY A 201 -4.21 9.03 6.88
C GLY A 201 -4.40 10.09 7.98
N MET A 202 -3.91 9.84 9.20
CA MET A 202 -3.97 10.83 10.29
C MET A 202 -3.16 12.08 9.98
N PHE A 203 -1.96 11.94 9.41
CA PHE A 203 -1.17 13.10 8.97
C PHE A 203 -1.86 13.89 7.86
N MET A 204 -2.50 13.21 6.90
CA MET A 204 -3.23 13.87 5.81
C MET A 204 -4.43 14.66 6.34
N ILE A 205 -5.19 14.09 7.28
CA ILE A 205 -6.29 14.79 7.96
C ILE A 205 -5.73 16.01 8.73
N GLY A 206 -4.64 15.84 9.47
CA GLY A 206 -3.99 16.94 10.19
C GLY A 206 -3.55 18.09 9.28
N ALA A 207 -2.92 17.77 8.15
CA ALA A 207 -2.51 18.76 7.14
C ALA A 207 -3.73 19.48 6.52
N PHE A 208 -4.81 18.75 6.25
CA PHE A 208 -6.05 19.34 5.74
C PHE A 208 -6.69 20.31 6.74
N VAL A 209 -6.78 19.93 8.02
CA VAL A 209 -7.27 20.82 9.09
C VAL A 209 -6.39 22.06 9.20
N LEU A 210 -5.07 21.91 9.14
CA LEU A 210 -4.13 23.03 9.18
C LEU A 210 -4.33 23.99 8.00
N ALA A 211 -4.57 23.47 6.79
CA ALA A 211 -4.86 24.27 5.60
C ALA A 211 -6.17 25.07 5.74
N LEU A 212 -7.22 24.47 6.31
CA LEU A 212 -8.48 25.17 6.60
C LEU A 212 -8.28 26.32 7.60
N VAL A 213 -7.51 26.07 8.67
CA VAL A 213 -7.18 27.09 9.68
C VAL A 213 -6.40 28.24 9.05
N MET A 214 -5.38 27.95 8.24
CA MET A 214 -4.61 28.97 7.52
C MET A 214 -5.47 29.79 6.55
N THR A 215 -6.40 29.15 5.86
CA THR A 215 -7.35 29.82 4.96
C THR A 215 -8.27 30.77 5.73
N LEU A 216 -8.78 30.34 6.89
CA LEU A 216 -9.62 31.16 7.75
C LEU A 216 -8.84 32.36 8.32
N ILE A 217 -7.61 32.15 8.79
CA ILE A 217 -6.74 33.23 9.27
C ILE A 217 -6.48 34.24 8.15
N THR A 218 -6.14 33.76 6.95
CA THR A 218 -5.93 34.59 5.76
C THR A 218 -7.16 35.43 5.45
N PHE A 219 -8.35 34.83 5.45
CA PHE A 219 -9.61 35.54 5.22
C PHE A 219 -9.86 36.63 6.26
N ILE A 220 -9.67 36.34 7.54
CA ILE A 220 -9.84 37.31 8.64
C ILE A 220 -8.86 38.47 8.50
N VAL A 221 -7.59 38.18 8.22
CA VAL A 221 -6.52 39.18 8.04
C VAL A 221 -6.83 40.07 6.84
N LEU A 222 -7.19 39.48 5.70
CA LEU A 222 -7.50 40.21 4.48
C LEU A 222 -8.75 41.09 4.65
N ARG A 223 -9.79 40.55 5.29
CA ARG A 223 -11.02 41.30 5.59
C ARG A 223 -10.74 42.51 6.47
N ARG A 224 -9.85 42.37 7.46
CA ARG A 224 -9.55 43.43 8.43
C ARG A 224 -8.56 44.48 7.91
N ILE A 225 -7.55 44.07 7.14
CA ILE A 225 -6.48 44.96 6.67
C ILE A 225 -6.81 45.60 5.32
N VAL A 226 -7.60 44.94 4.47
CA VAL A 226 -7.81 45.37 3.08
C VAL A 226 -9.26 45.77 2.82
N ILE A 227 -10.20 44.85 3.03
CA ILE A 227 -11.60 45.03 2.63
C ILE A 227 -12.27 46.14 3.44
N ARG A 228 -12.18 46.09 4.79
CA ARG A 228 -12.81 47.12 5.64
C ARG A 228 -12.25 48.53 5.38
N PRO A 229 -10.92 48.75 5.34
CA PRO A 229 -10.38 50.07 5.04
C PRO A 229 -10.74 50.59 3.65
N LEU A 230 -10.78 49.73 2.63
CA LEU A 230 -11.23 50.13 1.29
C LEU A 230 -12.71 50.52 1.26
N GLN A 231 -13.58 49.77 1.96
CA GLN A 231 -15.00 50.12 2.08
C GLN A 231 -15.20 51.47 2.77
N HIS A 232 -14.43 51.75 3.82
CA HIS A 232 -14.46 53.06 4.48
C HIS A 232 -13.97 54.19 3.58
N ALA A 233 -12.88 53.98 2.84
CA ALA A 233 -12.38 54.96 1.87
C ALA A 233 -13.41 55.23 0.75
N ALA A 234 -14.05 54.19 0.21
CA ALA A 234 -15.08 54.32 -0.81
C ALA A 234 -16.32 55.09 -0.30
N GLN A 235 -16.79 54.78 0.92
CA GLN A 235 -17.90 55.52 1.55
C GLN A 235 -17.56 56.99 1.77
N ARG A 236 -16.30 57.32 2.10
CA ARG A 236 -15.86 58.72 2.27
C ARG A 236 -15.90 59.47 0.93
N ILE A 237 -15.41 58.84 -0.14
CA ILE A 237 -15.47 59.40 -1.51
C ILE A 237 -16.92 59.65 -1.93
N GLU A 238 -17.83 58.71 -1.67
CA GLU A 238 -19.25 58.85 -1.99
C GLU A 238 -19.90 60.03 -1.25
N LYS A 239 -19.55 60.24 0.03
CA LYS A 239 -20.05 61.38 0.81
C LYS A 239 -19.47 62.72 0.37
N ILE A 240 -18.18 62.76 0.02
CA ILE A 240 -17.53 63.94 -0.58
C ILE A 240 -18.20 64.27 -1.93
N ALA A 241 -18.49 63.27 -2.76
CA ALA A 241 -19.20 63.44 -4.02
C ALA A 241 -20.64 63.94 -3.83
N SER A 242 -21.28 63.60 -2.71
CA SER A 242 -22.61 64.15 -2.31
C SER A 242 -22.57 65.54 -1.68
N GLY A 243 -21.38 66.16 -1.54
CA GLY A 243 -21.22 67.55 -1.11
C GLY A 243 -21.04 67.76 0.40
N ASP A 244 -20.86 66.70 1.19
CA ASP A 244 -20.56 66.81 2.64
C ASP A 244 -19.05 66.77 2.89
N LEU A 245 -18.46 67.94 3.16
CA LEU A 245 -17.03 68.14 3.43
C LEU A 245 -16.70 68.22 4.93
N THR A 246 -17.67 67.94 5.82
CA THR A 246 -17.51 68.15 7.28
C THR A 246 -16.98 66.93 8.04
N MET A 247 -16.52 65.90 7.33
CA MET A 247 -16.05 64.64 7.91
C MET A 247 -14.76 64.83 8.71
N ASN A 248 -14.73 64.35 9.95
CA ASN A 248 -13.53 64.34 10.80
C ASN A 248 -12.41 63.45 10.21
N ASP A 249 -11.15 63.78 10.50
CA ASP A 249 -10.00 62.95 10.16
C ASP A 249 -9.95 61.68 11.00
N GLU A 250 -10.01 60.52 10.35
CA GLU A 250 -9.81 59.23 11.00
C GLU A 250 -8.32 58.85 11.04
N PRO A 251 -7.88 58.08 12.07
CA PRO A 251 -6.50 57.62 12.16
C PRO A 251 -6.13 56.70 10.98
N ALA A 252 -5.38 57.23 10.02
CA ALA A 252 -4.86 56.44 8.90
C ALA A 252 -3.58 55.68 9.28
N GLY A 253 -3.53 54.38 8.96
CA GLY A 253 -2.35 53.53 9.14
C GLY A 253 -1.16 53.97 8.26
N ARG A 254 0.03 53.39 8.50
CA ARG A 254 1.24 53.68 7.66
C ARG A 254 1.33 52.79 6.41
N ASN A 255 0.34 51.92 6.18
CA ASN A 255 0.27 51.04 5.02
C ASN A 255 -0.23 51.80 3.76
N GLU A 256 -0.24 51.13 2.61
CA GLU A 256 -0.57 51.73 1.31
C GLU A 256 -2.00 52.31 1.29
N ILE A 257 -2.97 51.65 1.94
CA ILE A 257 -4.36 52.14 2.06
C ILE A 257 -4.46 53.36 2.99
N GLY A 258 -3.71 53.38 4.08
CA GLY A 258 -3.65 54.54 4.97
C GLY A 258 -2.93 55.74 4.34
N ARG A 259 -1.96 55.52 3.45
CA ARG A 259 -1.40 56.62 2.62
C ARG A 259 -2.44 57.18 1.65
N LEU A 260 -3.24 56.31 1.01
CA LEU A 260 -4.34 56.73 0.14
C LEU A 260 -5.40 57.54 0.92
N SER A 261 -5.85 57.05 2.08
CA SER A 261 -6.90 57.74 2.85
C SER A 261 -6.44 59.06 3.47
N ARG A 262 -5.13 59.26 3.67
CA ARG A 262 -4.57 60.55 4.14
C ARG A 262 -4.55 61.61 3.04
N HIS A 263 -4.56 61.19 1.77
CA HIS A 263 -4.52 62.08 0.60
C HIS A 263 -5.92 62.29 -0.03
N LEU A 264 -6.97 61.73 0.60
CA LEU A 264 -8.38 61.80 0.24
C LEU A 264 -9.16 62.60 1.28
#